data_AF-A0A2C6KP63-F1
#
_entry.id   AF-A0A2C6KP63-F1
#
_cell.length_a   1.000
_cell.length_b   1.000
_cell.length_c   1.000
_cell.angle_alpha   90.00
_cell.angle_beta   90.00
_cell.angle_gamma   90.00
#
_symmetry.space_group_name_H-M   'P 1'
#
loop_
_entity.id
_entity.type
_entity.pdbx_description
1 polymer ?
#
loop_
_entity_poly.entity_id
_entity_poly.type
_entity_poly.pdbx_seq_one_letter_code
_entity_poly.pdbx_strand_id
1 'polypeptide(L)'
;MHLLQDDVWAVRQEGPTALEYLVENAILSPLYEEENRRVKLLREGSKTSRFFERKGSSSSFTSLASMGGSRTSRNFEGGDEKNEVKKKEKEDGAVSIALAREAILIDRLIPILDELAQDKRYFVRGETCRYILAIYRYFSPSVWKHQLSPLLERIAQDEVPQARYAAAKAVEILELQASQRGEIEGDDSSCVSTSATTTTSPKEDFFLERSWIDAMKKKFLQDEDEDVASVFSPPFDDE
;
A
#
# COMPACT_ATOMS: atom_id res chain seq x y z
N MET A 1 18.66 18.91 5.33
CA MET A 1 17.88 19.26 6.53
C MET A 1 17.02 20.51 6.37
N HIS A 2 17.43 21.57 5.67
CA HIS A 2 16.59 22.78 5.49
C HIS A 2 15.22 22.50 4.83
N LEU A 3 15.17 21.60 3.83
CA LEU A 3 13.92 21.23 3.14
C LEU A 3 12.84 20.67 4.07
N LEU A 4 13.23 19.88 5.08
CA LEU A 4 12.25 19.28 6.01
C LEU A 4 11.59 20.36 6.88
N GLN A 5 12.36 21.38 7.28
CA GLN A 5 11.85 22.47 8.10
C GLN A 5 10.84 23.34 7.34
N ASP A 6 11.10 23.59 6.06
CA ASP A 6 10.21 24.35 5.17
C ASP A 6 8.93 23.55 4.87
N ASP A 7 9.05 22.25 4.62
CA ASP A 7 7.90 21.36 4.38
C ASP A 7 7.01 21.25 5.63
N VAL A 8 7.60 21.09 6.82
CA VAL A 8 6.87 21.09 8.10
C VAL A 8 6.18 22.44 8.33
N TRP A 9 6.84 23.55 8.00
CA TRP A 9 6.23 24.87 8.10
C TRP A 9 5.06 25.05 7.12
N ALA A 10 5.19 24.59 5.87
CA ALA A 10 4.14 24.64 4.87
C ALA A 10 2.91 23.86 5.32
N VAL A 11 3.09 22.61 5.79
CA VAL A 11 1.98 21.79 6.31
C VAL A 11 1.31 22.45 7.52
N ARG A 12 2.07 23.14 8.39
CA ARG A 12 1.49 23.88 9.52
C ARG A 12 0.61 25.07 9.10
N GLN A 13 0.89 25.71 7.98
CA GLN A 13 0.18 26.93 7.54
C GLN A 13 -0.94 26.63 6.55
N GLU A 14 -0.68 25.75 5.59
CA GLU A 14 -1.56 25.47 4.45
C GLU A 14 -2.38 24.19 4.67
N GLY A 15 -2.01 23.38 5.66
CA GLY A 15 -2.77 22.22 6.08
C GLY A 15 -2.73 21.05 5.08
N PRO A 16 -3.86 20.37 4.84
CA PRO A 16 -3.89 19.14 4.04
C PRO A 16 -3.49 19.37 2.57
N THR A 17 -3.69 20.56 2.03
CA THR A 17 -3.29 20.89 0.65
C THR A 17 -1.77 20.85 0.44
N ALA A 18 -0.99 21.32 1.41
CA ALA A 18 0.47 21.19 1.35
C ALA A 18 0.91 19.73 1.44
N LEU A 19 0.22 18.91 2.24
CA LEU A 19 0.50 17.47 2.31
C LEU A 19 0.20 16.77 0.99
N GLU A 20 -0.93 17.10 0.34
CA GLU A 20 -1.27 16.57 -0.99
C GLU A 20 -0.20 16.97 -2.02
N TYR A 21 0.26 18.22 -2.00
CA TYR A 21 1.35 18.67 -2.87
C TYR A 21 2.66 17.92 -2.61
N LEU A 22 3.01 17.66 -1.35
CA LEU A 22 4.19 16.86 -1.00
C LEU A 22 4.07 15.41 -1.46
N VAL A 23 2.89 14.81 -1.32
CA VAL A 23 2.58 13.47 -1.83
C VAL A 23 2.73 13.44 -3.35
N GLU A 24 2.13 14.40 -4.07
CA GLU A 24 2.24 14.50 -5.52
C GLU A 24 3.69 14.67 -5.98
N ASN A 25 4.46 15.56 -5.35
CA ASN A 25 5.87 15.75 -5.68
C ASN A 25 6.74 14.54 -5.34
N ALA A 26 6.44 13.83 -4.25
CA ALA A 26 7.12 12.60 -3.89
C ALA A 26 6.88 11.51 -4.96
N ILE A 27 5.63 11.39 -5.42
CA ILE A 27 5.25 10.46 -6.48
C ILE A 27 5.83 10.89 -7.83
N LEU A 28 5.95 12.18 -8.11
CA LEU A 28 6.57 12.70 -9.34
C LEU A 28 8.10 12.76 -9.27
N SER A 29 8.72 12.23 -8.21
CA SER A 29 10.17 12.31 -8.07
C SER A 29 10.89 11.54 -9.19
N PRO A 30 12.09 11.99 -9.62
CA PRO A 30 12.87 11.32 -10.67
C PRO A 30 13.15 9.84 -10.38
N LEU A 31 13.22 9.48 -9.09
CA LEU A 31 13.39 8.09 -8.65
C LEU A 31 12.18 7.23 -8.96
N TYR A 32 10.96 7.75 -8.74
CA TYR A 32 9.74 7.07 -9.15
C TYR A 32 9.65 6.98 -10.67
N GLU A 33 10.00 8.05 -11.40
CA GLU A 33 10.02 8.00 -12.86
C GLU A 33 11.01 6.98 -13.42
N GLU A 34 12.19 6.87 -12.82
CA GLU A 34 13.22 5.92 -13.24
C GLU A 34 12.79 4.47 -13.00
N GLU A 35 12.19 4.18 -11.85
CA GLU A 35 11.64 2.85 -11.57
C GLU A 35 10.45 2.52 -12.49
N ASN A 36 9.56 3.49 -12.73
CA ASN A 36 8.45 3.32 -13.66
C ASN A 36 8.94 3.12 -15.10
N ARG A 37 10.03 3.78 -15.51
CA ARG A 37 10.72 3.52 -16.78
C ARG A 37 11.34 2.12 -16.83
N ARG A 38 11.99 1.65 -15.76
CA ARG A 38 12.54 0.29 -15.68
C ARG A 38 11.44 -0.76 -15.87
N VAL A 39 10.34 -0.63 -15.14
CA VAL A 39 9.18 -1.54 -15.26
C VAL A 39 8.57 -1.49 -16.68
N LYS A 40 8.47 -0.29 -17.28
CA LYS A 40 7.98 -0.14 -18.65
C LYS A 40 8.91 -0.82 -19.68
N LEU A 41 10.23 -0.68 -19.53
CA LEU A 41 11.23 -1.33 -20.39
C LEU A 41 11.20 -2.86 -20.25
N LEU A 42 11.02 -3.39 -19.04
CA LEU A 42 10.84 -4.84 -18.83
C LEU A 42 9.60 -5.35 -19.58
N ARG A 43 8.50 -4.60 -19.53
CA ARG A 43 7.25 -4.92 -20.24
C ARG A 43 7.37 -4.84 -21.77
N GLU A 44 8.23 -3.98 -22.28
CA GLU A 44 8.49 -3.81 -23.72
C GLU A 44 9.55 -4.78 -24.24
N GLY A 45 10.56 -5.12 -23.43
CA GLY A 45 11.57 -6.15 -23.70
C GLY A 45 10.98 -7.55 -23.86
N SER A 46 9.97 -7.91 -23.06
CA SER A 46 9.21 -9.16 -23.23
C SER A 46 8.40 -9.22 -24.56
N LYS A 47 8.20 -8.09 -25.25
CA LYS A 47 7.57 -8.06 -26.58
C LYS A 47 8.57 -8.22 -27.72
N THR A 48 9.80 -7.76 -27.57
CA THR A 48 10.84 -7.75 -28.62
C THR A 48 11.65 -9.03 -28.68
N SER A 49 11.80 -9.77 -27.55
CA SER A 49 12.42 -11.10 -27.54
C SER A 49 11.70 -12.10 -28.48
N ARG A 50 10.38 -11.94 -28.67
CA ARG A 50 9.59 -12.80 -29.58
C ARG A 50 9.83 -12.57 -31.08
N PHE A 51 10.57 -11.53 -31.48
CA PHE A 51 10.85 -11.25 -32.88
C PHE A 51 12.19 -11.84 -33.37
N PHE A 52 13.15 -12.03 -32.45
CA PHE A 52 14.48 -12.53 -32.83
C PHE A 52 14.56 -14.06 -32.91
N GLU A 53 13.61 -14.78 -32.30
CA GLU A 53 13.60 -16.25 -32.29
C GLU A 53 12.82 -16.89 -33.45
N ARG A 54 12.54 -16.13 -34.52
CA ARG A 54 11.85 -16.62 -35.73
C ARG A 54 12.68 -16.58 -37.02
N LYS A 55 13.94 -16.14 -36.97
CA LYS A 55 14.84 -16.11 -38.15
C LYS A 55 16.26 -16.52 -37.78
N GLY A 56 16.43 -17.80 -37.43
CA GLY A 56 17.75 -18.32 -37.08
C GLY A 56 17.86 -19.84 -37.09
N SER A 57 17.22 -20.53 -38.03
CA SER A 57 17.60 -21.91 -38.33
C SER A 57 17.17 -22.32 -39.75
N SER A 58 17.94 -21.87 -40.74
CA SER A 58 17.96 -22.49 -42.07
C SER A 58 19.41 -22.62 -42.55
N SER A 59 20.08 -23.70 -42.16
CA SER A 59 21.11 -24.30 -43.00
C SER A 59 21.37 -25.76 -42.60
N SER A 60 20.88 -26.65 -43.46
CA SER A 60 21.58 -27.85 -43.93
C SER A 60 21.93 -28.95 -42.93
N PHE A 61 21.24 -30.10 -43.02
CA PHE A 61 21.91 -31.36 -43.35
C PHE A 61 20.93 -32.38 -43.94
N THR A 62 21.43 -33.13 -44.92
CA THR A 62 20.73 -34.05 -45.79
C THR A 62 20.62 -35.48 -45.24
N SER A 63 19.44 -36.07 -45.47
CA SER A 63 19.15 -37.44 -45.94
C SER A 63 19.05 -38.66 -45.00
N LEU A 64 17.94 -39.39 -45.28
CA LEU A 64 17.69 -40.85 -45.26
C LEU A 64 17.61 -41.60 -43.93
N ALA A 65 16.37 -41.88 -43.51
CA ALA A 65 15.92 -43.23 -43.18
C ALA A 65 14.38 -43.33 -43.25
N SER A 66 13.94 -44.53 -43.65
CA SER A 66 12.59 -44.92 -44.05
C SER A 66 11.77 -45.51 -42.89
N MET A 67 10.46 -45.60 -43.13
CA MET A 67 9.45 -46.47 -42.50
C MET A 67 8.86 -46.13 -41.11
N GLY A 68 7.53 -45.92 -41.14
CA GLY A 68 6.60 -46.52 -40.18
C GLY A 68 6.10 -45.61 -39.06
N GLY A 69 4.80 -45.28 -39.05
CA GLY A 69 4.17 -44.72 -37.86
C GLY A 69 2.89 -43.93 -38.11
N SER A 70 1.77 -44.64 -38.00
CA SER A 70 0.42 -44.08 -38.00
C SER A 70 0.19 -43.04 -36.89
N ARG A 71 -0.62 -42.02 -37.23
CA ARG A 71 -1.60 -41.31 -36.40
C ARG A 71 -1.21 -41.00 -34.94
N THR A 72 -1.02 -39.73 -34.64
CA THR A 72 -1.87 -38.99 -33.68
C THR A 72 -1.54 -37.50 -33.78
N SER A 73 -2.41 -36.74 -34.47
CA SER A 73 -2.45 -35.29 -34.31
C SER A 73 -2.99 -35.00 -32.92
N ARG A 74 -2.09 -34.81 -31.95
CA ARG A 74 -2.40 -34.09 -30.72
C ARG A 74 -2.16 -32.61 -31.01
N ASN A 75 -3.23 -31.90 -31.33
CA ASN A 75 -3.27 -30.45 -31.19
C ASN A 75 -3.05 -30.17 -29.70
N PHE A 76 -1.87 -29.70 -29.33
CA PHE A 76 -1.62 -29.16 -28.01
C PHE A 76 -2.00 -27.68 -28.07
N GLU A 77 -3.17 -27.35 -27.50
CA GLU A 77 -3.64 -25.98 -27.28
C GLU A 77 -2.71 -25.26 -26.30
N GLY A 78 -1.59 -24.74 -26.80
CA GLY A 78 -0.68 -23.84 -26.06
C GLY A 78 -1.21 -22.40 -25.97
N GLY A 79 -2.51 -22.26 -25.68
CA GLY A 79 -3.22 -20.98 -25.59
C GLY A 79 -3.20 -20.35 -24.20
N ASP A 80 -3.28 -21.16 -23.15
CA ASP A 80 -3.49 -20.67 -21.78
C ASP A 80 -2.20 -20.19 -21.10
N GLU A 81 -1.09 -20.91 -21.26
CA GLU A 81 0.21 -20.61 -20.64
C GLU A 81 0.75 -19.22 -21.04
N LYS A 82 0.50 -18.80 -22.29
CA LYS A 82 0.94 -17.48 -22.82
C LYS A 82 0.13 -16.31 -22.28
N ASN A 83 -1.09 -16.55 -21.81
CA ASN A 83 -1.92 -15.54 -21.17
C ASN A 83 -1.61 -15.43 -19.68
N GLU A 84 -1.34 -16.55 -19.01
CA GLU A 84 -0.91 -16.56 -17.60
C GLU A 84 0.43 -15.85 -17.39
N VAL A 85 1.44 -16.12 -18.24
CA VAL A 85 2.75 -15.45 -18.13
C VAL A 85 2.65 -13.93 -18.34
N LYS A 86 1.82 -13.48 -19.29
CA LYS A 86 1.61 -12.04 -19.52
C LYS A 86 0.81 -11.36 -18.40
N LYS A 87 -0.09 -12.10 -17.73
CA LYS A 87 -0.85 -11.61 -16.58
C LYS A 87 0.09 -11.43 -15.39
N LYS A 88 0.92 -12.44 -15.11
CA LYS A 88 1.92 -12.43 -14.04
C LYS A 88 2.97 -11.32 -14.20
N GLU A 89 3.54 -11.14 -15.39
CA GLU A 89 4.51 -10.04 -15.66
C GLU A 89 3.90 -8.63 -15.46
N LYS A 90 2.60 -8.47 -15.72
CA LYS A 90 1.89 -7.19 -15.53
C LYS A 90 1.61 -6.93 -14.04
N GLU A 91 1.30 -7.98 -13.29
CA GLU A 91 1.09 -7.93 -11.84
C GLU A 91 2.41 -7.63 -11.10
N ASP A 92 3.50 -8.30 -11.46
CA ASP A 92 4.84 -8.10 -10.84
C ASP A 92 5.36 -6.66 -11.04
N GLY A 93 5.12 -6.07 -12.21
CA GLY A 93 5.47 -4.68 -12.50
C GLY A 93 4.64 -3.67 -11.70
N ALA A 94 3.34 -3.94 -11.51
CA ALA A 94 2.47 -3.07 -10.70
C ALA A 94 2.85 -3.10 -9.22
N VAL A 95 3.21 -4.28 -8.69
CA VAL A 95 3.69 -4.45 -7.31
C VAL A 95 5.00 -3.69 -7.09
N SER A 96 5.95 -3.77 -8.03
CA SER A 96 7.24 -3.06 -7.92
C SER A 96 7.06 -1.54 -7.87
N ILE A 97 6.16 -0.99 -8.70
CA ILE A 97 5.84 0.45 -8.68
C ILE A 97 5.16 0.86 -7.37
N ALA A 98 4.25 0.03 -6.85
CA ALA A 98 3.57 0.30 -5.60
C ALA A 98 4.54 0.33 -4.41
N LEU A 99 5.47 -0.62 -4.35
CA LEU A 99 6.52 -0.66 -3.32
C LEU A 99 7.48 0.53 -3.41
N ALA A 100 7.91 0.90 -4.61
CA ALA A 100 8.78 2.06 -4.80
C ALA A 100 8.09 3.37 -4.38
N ARG A 101 6.80 3.51 -4.71
CA ARG A 101 5.99 4.63 -4.25
C ARG A 101 5.92 4.70 -2.73
N GLU A 102 5.58 3.57 -2.11
CA GLU A 102 5.45 3.47 -0.65
C GLU A 102 6.77 3.85 0.04
N ALA A 103 7.91 3.34 -0.43
CA ALA A 103 9.23 3.66 0.11
C ALA A 103 9.54 5.17 0.06
N ILE A 104 9.26 5.83 -1.07
CA ILE A 104 9.49 7.28 -1.21
C ILE A 104 8.60 8.08 -0.25
N LEU A 105 7.35 7.64 -0.05
CA LEU A 105 6.43 8.29 0.89
C LEU A 105 6.89 8.10 2.34
N ILE A 106 7.43 6.92 2.70
CA ILE A 106 8.02 6.68 4.01
C ILE A 106 9.16 7.69 4.27
N ASP A 107 10.12 7.78 3.35
CA ASP A 107 11.32 8.61 3.52
C ASP A 107 11.01 10.11 3.61
N ARG A 108 9.95 10.57 2.95
CA ARG A 108 9.59 11.99 2.87
C ARG A 108 8.57 12.43 3.90
N LEU A 109 7.50 11.66 4.10
CA LEU A 109 6.34 12.10 4.87
C LEU A 109 6.42 11.70 6.33
N ILE A 110 6.95 10.52 6.65
CA ILE A 110 7.00 10.06 8.04
C ILE A 110 7.81 11.01 8.93
N PRO A 111 8.98 11.53 8.52
CA PRO A 111 9.71 12.52 9.33
C PRO A 111 8.91 13.81 9.56
N ILE A 112 8.16 14.28 8.56
CA ILE A 112 7.31 15.47 8.68
C ILE A 112 6.20 15.23 9.70
N LEU A 113 5.50 14.10 9.58
CA LEU A 113 4.42 13.74 10.50
C LEU A 113 4.92 13.51 11.92
N ASP A 114 6.12 12.94 12.08
CA ASP A 114 6.74 12.76 13.39
C ASP A 114 7.03 14.11 14.07
N GLU A 115 7.54 15.10 13.33
CA GLU A 115 7.73 16.46 13.83
C GLU A 115 6.40 17.16 14.17
N LEU A 116 5.35 16.96 13.36
CA LEU A 116 4.03 17.55 13.60
C LEU A 116 3.32 16.92 14.81
N ALA A 117 3.45 15.60 14.98
CA ALA A 117 2.92 14.87 16.14
C ALA A 117 3.59 15.32 17.46
N GLN A 118 4.77 15.94 17.40
CA GLN A 118 5.51 16.47 18.55
C GLN A 118 5.46 18.01 18.64
N ASP A 119 4.60 18.68 17.85
CA ASP A 119 4.49 20.13 17.87
C ASP A 119 4.06 20.62 19.27
N LYS A 120 4.59 21.77 19.68
CA LYS A 120 4.23 22.42 20.95
C LYS A 120 2.74 22.76 21.02
N ARG A 121 2.09 22.96 19.88
CA ARG A 121 0.69 23.36 19.76
C ARG A 121 -0.20 22.14 19.58
N TYR A 122 -1.10 21.91 20.53
CA TYR A 122 -2.00 20.75 20.52
C TYR A 122 -2.86 20.66 19.25
N PHE A 123 -3.27 21.80 18.68
CA PHE A 123 -4.08 21.80 17.46
C PHE A 123 -3.31 21.23 16.26
N VAL A 124 -1.99 21.42 16.19
CA VAL A 124 -1.15 20.84 15.12
C VAL A 124 -1.04 19.33 15.31
N ARG A 125 -0.86 18.88 16.56
CA ARG A 125 -0.83 17.45 16.88
C ARG A 125 -2.16 16.78 16.53
N GLY A 126 -3.29 17.41 16.88
CA GLY A 126 -4.62 16.94 16.47
C GLY A 126 -4.83 16.95 14.96
N GLU A 127 -4.35 17.98 14.26
CA GLU A 127 -4.43 18.04 12.79
C GLU A 127 -3.59 16.95 12.10
N THR A 128 -2.49 16.53 12.75
CA THR A 128 -1.65 15.43 12.28
C THR A 128 -2.46 14.14 12.11
N CYS A 129 -3.47 13.89 12.95
CA CYS A 129 -4.38 12.76 12.78
C CYS A 129 -5.10 12.81 11.42
N ARG A 130 -5.52 13.99 10.93
CA ARG A 130 -6.14 14.13 9.60
C ARG A 130 -5.14 13.87 8.49
N TYR A 131 -3.90 14.30 8.64
CA TYR A 131 -2.84 14.04 7.67
C TYR A 131 -2.55 12.54 7.53
N ILE A 132 -2.48 11.84 8.66
CA ILE A 132 -2.33 10.39 8.71
C ILE A 132 -3.48 9.70 7.95
N LEU A 133 -4.74 10.14 8.13
CA LEU A 133 -5.89 9.61 7.38
C LEU A 133 -5.81 9.90 5.87
N ALA A 134 -5.34 11.08 5.49
CA ALA A 134 -5.27 11.48 4.08
C ALA A 134 -4.32 10.58 3.29
N ILE A 135 -3.24 10.13 3.93
CA ILE A 135 -2.21 9.31 3.30
C ILE A 135 -2.39 7.81 3.52
N TYR A 136 -3.28 7.40 4.43
CA TYR A 136 -3.57 6.01 4.79
C TYR A 136 -3.67 5.08 3.57
N ARG A 137 -4.40 5.52 2.53
CA ARG A 137 -4.64 4.74 1.30
C ARG A 137 -3.38 4.37 0.52
N TYR A 138 -2.26 5.07 0.75
CA TYR A 138 -1.00 4.87 0.03
C TYR A 138 -0.09 3.84 0.70
N PHE A 139 -0.43 3.38 1.90
CA PHE A 139 0.35 2.43 2.65
C PHE A 139 -0.32 1.04 2.69
N SER A 140 0.53 0.03 2.71
CA SER A 140 0.18 -1.34 3.04
C SER A 140 -0.11 -1.46 4.55
N PRO A 141 -0.92 -2.46 4.97
CA PRO A 141 -1.25 -2.60 6.39
C PRO A 141 -0.01 -2.87 7.27
N SER A 142 1.01 -3.52 6.72
CA SER A 142 2.28 -3.76 7.43
C SER A 142 3.04 -2.45 7.70
N VAL A 143 3.20 -1.59 6.69
CA VAL A 143 3.84 -0.27 6.87
C VAL A 143 3.02 0.63 7.78
N TRP A 144 1.69 0.62 7.62
CA TRP A 144 0.78 1.35 8.50
C TRP A 144 1.04 1.03 9.98
N LYS A 145 1.07 -0.27 10.32
CA LYS A 145 1.31 -0.72 11.69
C LYS A 145 2.69 -0.35 12.21
N HIS A 146 3.72 -0.38 11.37
CA HIS A 146 5.09 -0.14 11.84
C HIS A 146 5.48 1.33 11.89
N GLN A 147 4.89 2.18 11.05
CA GLN A 147 5.30 3.58 10.89
C GLN A 147 4.24 4.59 11.35
N LEU A 148 2.97 4.38 10.99
CA LEU A 148 1.91 5.36 11.21
C LEU A 148 1.14 5.13 12.52
N SER A 149 0.90 3.87 12.88
CA SER A 149 0.21 3.54 14.13
C SER A 149 0.94 4.08 15.37
N PRO A 150 2.29 4.06 15.47
CA PRO A 150 3.00 4.63 16.62
C PRO A 150 2.82 6.16 16.74
N LEU A 151 2.70 6.88 15.61
CA LEU A 151 2.42 8.32 15.61
C LEU A 151 1.03 8.60 16.16
N LEU A 152 0.04 7.82 15.73
CA LEU A 152 -1.34 7.97 16.18
C LEU A 152 -1.51 7.54 17.66
N GLU A 153 -0.82 6.49 18.11
CA GLU A 153 -0.76 6.09 19.52
C GLU A 153 -0.19 7.21 20.40
N ARG A 154 0.82 7.92 19.93
CA ARG A 154 1.42 9.03 20.66
C ARG A 154 0.42 10.17 20.86
N ILE A 155 -0.32 10.54 19.82
CA ILE A 155 -1.36 11.58 19.90
C ILE A 155 -2.58 11.09 20.72
N ALA A 156 -2.85 9.77 20.73
CA ALA A 156 -3.87 9.19 21.59
C ALA A 156 -3.51 9.24 23.09
N GLN A 157 -2.24 9.39 23.44
CA GLN A 157 -1.75 9.54 24.82
C GLN A 157 -1.42 10.99 25.17
N ASP A 158 -1.90 11.95 24.38
CA ASP A 158 -1.63 13.36 24.58
C ASP A 158 -2.18 13.88 25.91
N GLU A 159 -1.48 14.84 26.51
CA GLU A 159 -1.94 15.51 27.73
C GLU A 159 -3.21 16.33 27.49
N VAL A 160 -3.42 16.83 26.27
CA VAL A 160 -4.55 17.67 25.90
C VAL A 160 -5.71 16.81 25.39
N PRO A 161 -6.89 16.81 26.04
CA PRO A 161 -8.01 15.98 25.62
C PRO A 161 -8.48 16.23 24.19
N GLN A 162 -8.43 17.48 23.71
CA GLN A 162 -8.81 17.81 22.32
C GLN A 162 -7.92 17.11 21.29
N ALA A 163 -6.64 16.86 21.60
CA ALA A 163 -5.76 16.09 20.71
C ALA A 163 -6.10 14.60 20.76
N ARG A 164 -6.39 14.05 21.95
CA ARG A 164 -6.86 12.66 22.10
C ARG A 164 -8.20 12.43 21.38
N TYR A 165 -9.12 13.39 21.44
CA TYR A 165 -10.38 13.36 20.71
C TYR A 165 -10.16 13.27 19.19
N ALA A 166 -9.22 14.06 18.66
CA ALA A 166 -8.87 13.99 17.25
C ALA A 166 -8.29 12.62 16.86
N ALA A 167 -7.49 12.00 17.74
CA ALA A 167 -6.99 10.64 17.53
C ALA A 167 -8.12 9.60 17.59
N ALA A 168 -9.06 9.71 18.53
CA ALA A 168 -10.24 8.85 18.62
C ALA A 168 -11.08 8.93 17.33
N LYS A 169 -11.36 10.14 16.85
CA LYS A 169 -12.06 10.35 15.57
C LYS A 169 -11.32 9.78 14.37
N ALA A 170 -9.99 9.83 14.37
CA ALA A 170 -9.22 9.19 13.32
C ALA A 170 -9.34 7.65 13.36
N VAL A 171 -9.31 7.04 14.54
CA VAL A 171 -9.52 5.59 14.68
C VAL A 171 -10.92 5.16 14.24
N GLU A 172 -11.96 5.95 14.54
CA GLU A 172 -13.33 5.73 14.02
C GLU A 172 -13.36 5.71 12.48
N ILE A 173 -12.71 6.68 11.82
CA ILE A 173 -12.65 6.75 10.36
C ILE A 173 -11.84 5.57 9.78
N LEU A 174 -10.74 5.19 10.43
CA LEU A 174 -9.93 4.04 10.00
C LEU A 174 -10.72 2.73 10.05
N GLU A 175 -11.58 2.54 11.04
CA GLU A 175 -12.45 1.37 11.12
C GLU A 175 -13.38 1.26 9.89
N LEU A 176 -13.95 2.39 9.46
CA LEU A 176 -14.78 2.46 8.26
C LEU A 176 -13.96 2.14 7.00
N GLN A 177 -12.74 2.71 6.88
CA GLN A 177 -11.87 2.48 5.73
C GLN A 177 -11.32 1.05 5.66
N ALA A 178 -10.96 0.46 6.79
CA ALA A 178 -10.50 -0.93 6.88
C ALA A 178 -11.61 -1.93 6.53
N SER A 179 -12.87 -1.62 6.89
CA SER A 179 -14.03 -2.43 6.51
C SER A 179 -14.24 -2.46 5.00
N GLN A 180 -14.07 -1.32 4.32
CA GLN A 180 -14.20 -1.22 2.86
C GLN A 180 -13.10 -1.96 2.09
N ARG A 181 -11.89 -2.10 2.67
CA ARG A 181 -10.80 -2.86 2.04
C ARG A 181 -11.01 -4.37 2.09
N GLY A 182 -11.61 -4.89 3.15
CA GLY A 182 -11.79 -6.34 3.35
C GLY A 182 -12.80 -7.01 2.40
N GLU A 183 -13.72 -6.26 1.81
CA GLU A 183 -14.77 -6.80 0.91
C GLU A 183 -14.26 -7.12 -0.50
N ILE A 184 -13.08 -6.63 -0.90
CA ILE A 184 -12.57 -6.75 -2.29
C ILE A 184 -11.91 -8.12 -2.55
N GLU A 185 -11.48 -8.86 -1.54
CA GLU A 185 -10.78 -10.16 -1.69
C GLU A 185 -11.71 -11.40 -1.59
N GLY A 186 -13.01 -11.19 -1.72
CA GLY A 186 -14.04 -12.16 -1.40
C GLY A 186 -14.60 -12.99 -2.56
N ASP A 187 -13.92 -13.23 -3.70
CA ASP A 187 -14.47 -14.20 -4.69
C ASP A 187 -13.50 -14.79 -5.74
N ASP A 188 -12.25 -15.14 -5.40
CA ASP A 188 -11.41 -15.91 -6.34
C ASP A 188 -10.26 -16.68 -5.65
N SER A 189 -10.64 -17.63 -4.81
CA SER A 189 -9.74 -18.68 -4.34
C SER A 189 -9.60 -19.78 -5.41
N SER A 190 -8.73 -19.59 -6.39
CA SER A 190 -8.04 -20.70 -7.05
C SER A 190 -6.53 -20.60 -6.83
N CYS A 191 -6.02 -21.64 -6.18
CA CYS A 191 -4.62 -22.00 -5.90
C CYS A 191 -3.51 -21.33 -6.75
N VAL A 192 -2.41 -20.95 -6.09
CA VAL A 192 -1.07 -21.54 -6.27
C VAL A 192 -0.23 -21.25 -5.03
N SER A 193 0.18 -22.34 -4.36
CA SER A 193 1.23 -22.34 -3.35
C SER A 193 2.59 -22.41 -4.06
N THR A 194 3.40 -21.37 -3.97
CA THR A 194 4.86 -21.50 -4.16
C THR A 194 5.59 -20.46 -3.32
N SER A 195 6.59 -20.95 -2.60
CA SER A 195 7.28 -20.34 -1.47
C SER A 195 8.40 -19.36 -1.83
N ALA A 196 8.70 -18.51 -0.83
CA ALA A 196 9.94 -17.76 -0.57
C ALA A 196 9.99 -16.28 -1.00
N THR A 197 9.57 -15.39 -0.09
CA THR A 197 10.39 -14.43 0.69
C THR A 197 9.44 -13.56 1.51
N THR A 198 9.56 -13.56 2.85
CA THR A 198 8.92 -12.64 3.83
C THR A 198 7.77 -11.76 3.30
N THR A 199 6.64 -12.39 3.03
CA THR A 199 5.36 -11.72 2.73
C THR A 199 4.36 -12.36 3.67
N THR A 200 4.02 -11.67 4.76
CA THR A 200 2.85 -12.02 5.56
C THR A 200 1.65 -12.11 4.62
N SER A 201 0.81 -13.12 4.81
CA SER A 201 -0.36 -13.31 3.95
C SER A 201 -1.24 -12.06 4.02
N PRO A 202 -1.84 -11.56 2.91
CA PRO A 202 -2.71 -10.38 2.92
C PRO A 202 -3.76 -10.42 4.05
N LYS A 203 -4.27 -11.62 4.33
CA LYS A 203 -5.22 -11.88 5.43
C LYS A 203 -4.65 -11.62 6.83
N GLU A 204 -3.38 -11.92 7.06
CA GLU A 204 -2.70 -11.69 8.35
C GLU A 204 -2.46 -10.20 8.59
N ASP A 205 -2.08 -9.48 7.54
CA ASP A 205 -1.84 -8.04 7.57
C ASP A 205 -3.14 -7.25 7.89
N PHE A 206 -4.27 -7.62 7.27
CA PHE A 206 -5.59 -7.06 7.61
C PHE A 206 -6.04 -7.39 9.04
N PHE A 207 -5.80 -8.62 9.49
CA PHE A 207 -6.14 -9.02 10.85
C PHE A 207 -5.37 -8.20 11.90
N LEU A 208 -4.09 -7.92 11.63
CA LEU A 208 -3.24 -7.11 12.49
C LEU A 208 -3.74 -5.67 12.63
N GLU A 209 -4.18 -5.07 11.53
CA GLU A 209 -4.75 -3.73 11.52
C GLU A 209 -6.07 -3.66 12.30
N ARG A 210 -7.00 -4.60 12.05
CA ARG A 210 -8.27 -4.69 12.78
C ARG A 210 -8.04 -4.86 14.28
N SER A 211 -7.15 -5.77 14.65
CA SER A 211 -6.78 -6.02 16.04
C SER A 211 -6.19 -4.79 16.72
N TRP A 212 -5.44 -3.96 15.99
CA TRP A 212 -4.90 -2.71 16.52
C TRP A 212 -5.99 -1.65 16.72
N ILE A 213 -6.91 -1.49 15.75
CA ILE A 213 -8.06 -0.59 15.85
C ILE A 213 -8.92 -0.94 17.08
N ASP A 214 -9.25 -2.22 17.26
CA ASP A 214 -10.05 -2.69 18.41
C ASP A 214 -9.36 -2.40 19.75
N ALA A 215 -8.03 -2.58 19.81
CA ALA A 215 -7.25 -2.26 20.99
C ALA A 215 -7.29 -0.75 21.31
N MET A 216 -7.21 0.10 20.28
CA MET A 216 -7.31 1.56 20.45
C MET A 216 -8.69 2.01 20.91
N LYS A 217 -9.76 1.46 20.31
CA LYS A 217 -11.15 1.73 20.74
C LYS A 217 -11.34 1.43 22.22
N LYS A 218 -10.85 0.27 22.67
CA LYS A 218 -10.91 -0.10 24.09
C LYS A 218 -10.16 0.87 25.00
N LYS A 219 -9.02 1.41 24.54
CA LYS A 219 -8.27 2.44 25.29
C LYS A 219 -9.06 3.73 25.40
N PHE A 220 -9.63 4.23 24.29
CA PHE A 220 -10.43 5.47 24.30
C PHE A 220 -11.70 5.36 25.12
N LEU A 221 -12.33 4.17 25.16
CA LEU A 221 -13.49 3.92 26.01
C LEU A 221 -13.17 4.01 27.52
N GLN A 222 -11.90 3.92 27.88
CA GLN A 222 -11.39 4.04 29.25
C GLN A 222 -10.72 5.40 29.48
N ASP A 223 -10.81 6.34 28.54
CA ASP A 223 -10.26 7.69 28.70
C ASP A 223 -11.00 8.44 29.82
N GLU A 224 -10.27 9.30 30.53
CA GLU A 224 -10.83 10.10 31.62
C GLU A 224 -11.75 11.21 31.10
N ASP A 225 -11.58 11.60 29.83
CA ASP A 225 -12.37 12.63 29.18
C ASP A 225 -13.62 12.03 28.50
N GLU A 226 -14.80 12.52 28.90
CA GLU A 226 -16.09 12.03 28.42
C GLU A 226 -16.29 12.27 26.91
N ASP A 227 -15.76 13.38 26.37
CA ASP A 227 -15.86 13.66 24.93
C ASP A 227 -15.02 12.65 24.13
N VAL A 228 -13.88 12.22 24.66
CA VAL A 228 -13.04 11.19 24.03
C VAL A 228 -13.69 9.81 24.11
N ALA A 229 -14.23 9.44 25.28
CA ALA A 229 -14.88 8.14 25.47
C ALA A 229 -16.17 8.00 24.66
N SER A 230 -16.97 9.09 24.56
CA SER A 230 -18.24 9.10 23.84
C SER A 230 -18.12 8.88 22.33
N VAL A 231 -16.93 9.06 21.74
CA VAL A 231 -16.68 8.77 20.31
C VAL A 231 -17.08 7.34 19.94
N PHE A 232 -16.87 6.39 20.85
CA PHE A 232 -17.13 4.96 20.62
C PHE A 232 -18.27 4.42 21.48
N SER A 233 -18.90 5.26 22.31
CA SER A 233 -20.09 4.86 23.04
C SER A 233 -21.25 4.68 22.07
N PRO A 234 -22.07 3.64 22.23
CA PRO A 234 -23.30 3.51 21.46
C PRO A 234 -24.18 4.74 21.72
N PRO A 235 -24.92 5.23 20.71
CA PRO A 235 -25.90 6.28 20.94
C PRO A 235 -26.84 5.81 22.05
N PHE A 236 -27.13 6.68 23.03
CA PHE A 236 -28.14 6.39 24.04
C PHE A 236 -29.43 6.03 23.31
N ASP A 237 -29.90 4.80 23.48
CA ASP A 237 -31.26 4.44 23.11
C ASP A 237 -32.16 5.29 24.01
N ASP A 238 -32.74 6.36 23.45
CA ASP A 238 -33.76 7.17 24.11
C ASP A 238 -34.98 6.25 24.35
N GLU A 239 -35.13 5.74 25.58
CA GLU A 239 -36.33 5.04 26.08
C GLU A 239 -37.54 5.98 26.21
#